data_AF-A0AAV3PH91-F1
#
_entry.id   AF-A0AAV3PH91-F1
#
_cell.length_a   1.000
_cell.length_b   1.000
_cell.length_c   1.000
_cell.angle_alpha   90.00
_cell.angle_beta   90.00
_cell.angle_gamma   90.00
#
_symmetry.space_group_name_H-M   'P 1'
#
loop_
_entity.id
_entity.type
_entity.pdbx_description
1 polymer ?
#
loop_
_entity_poly.entity_id
_entity_poly.type
_entity_poly.pdbx_seq_one_letter_code
_entity_poly.pdbx_strand_id
1 'polypeptide(L)'
;MLMVSLNFRDGISVWKACINGFKNACRKLVGVDGCHLKSKRGGQLLVAVGVDPNNNIFPIVYGVVEVENKNSWEWFLSHLYEDLRDNGEDDDGQDDWTFMSNK
;
A
#
# COMPACT_ATOMS: atom_id res chain seq x y z
N MET A 1 9.45 5.49 -12.48
CA MET A 1 8.12 5.95 -12.04
C MET A 1 8.30 7.25 -11.27
N LEU A 2 8.05 8.38 -11.92
CA LEU A 2 8.00 9.69 -11.25
C LEU A 2 6.58 9.85 -10.71
N MET A 3 6.43 9.89 -9.39
CA MET A 3 5.17 10.29 -8.77
C MET A 3 5.47 11.45 -7.83
N VAL A 4 4.96 12.64 -8.16
CA VAL A 4 5.07 13.87 -7.37
C VAL A 4 3.69 14.23 -6.81
N SER A 5 3.69 14.71 -5.56
CA SER A 5 2.61 15.35 -4.78
C SER A 5 1.76 14.48 -3.83
N LEU A 6 2.36 14.24 -2.66
CA LEU A 6 1.93 14.43 -1.26
C LEU A 6 0.46 14.80 -0.96
N ASN A 7 -0.28 13.86 -0.36
CA ASN A 7 -1.30 14.16 0.65
C ASN A 7 -0.85 13.48 1.95
N PHE A 8 -0.34 14.26 2.90
CA PHE A 8 0.07 13.77 4.22
C PHE A 8 -1.15 13.73 5.15
N ARG A 9 -1.79 12.58 5.26
CA ARG A 9 -2.46 12.20 6.50
C ARG A 9 -1.53 11.23 7.22
N ASP A 10 -1.06 11.66 8.39
CA ASP A 10 -0.30 10.88 9.38
C ASP A 10 1.01 10.19 8.94
N GLY A 11 1.46 10.34 7.68
CA GLY A 11 2.74 9.84 7.18
C GLY A 11 2.65 8.83 6.03
N ILE A 12 1.45 8.42 5.62
CA ILE A 12 1.22 7.57 4.44
C ILE A 12 0.70 8.44 3.30
N SER A 13 1.21 8.21 2.10
CA SER A 13 0.68 8.81 0.88
C SER A 13 -0.16 7.80 0.12
N VAL A 14 -1.47 7.98 0.18
CA VAL A 14 -2.46 7.15 -0.52
C VAL A 14 -3.18 8.02 -1.54
N TRP A 15 -3.28 7.55 -2.78
CA TRP A 15 -4.26 8.09 -3.72
C TRP A 15 -5.53 7.26 -3.60
N LYS A 16 -6.66 7.87 -3.22
CA LYS A 16 -7.98 7.19 -3.30
C LYS A 16 -8.22 6.57 -4.69
N ALA A 17 -7.68 7.20 -5.73
CA ALA A 17 -7.68 6.68 -7.09
C ALA A 17 -6.88 5.38 -7.25
N CYS A 18 -5.73 5.22 -6.59
CA CYS A 18 -4.95 3.97 -6.60
C CYS A 18 -5.70 2.86 -5.86
N ILE A 19 -6.28 3.15 -4.70
CA ILE A 19 -7.10 2.18 -3.96
C ILE A 19 -8.29 1.72 -4.80
N ASN A 20 -9.02 2.66 -5.41
CA ASN A 20 -10.16 2.32 -6.27
C ASN A 20 -9.74 1.59 -7.55
N GLY A 21 -8.64 2.00 -8.18
CA GLY A 21 -8.10 1.32 -9.36
C GLY A 21 -7.65 -0.10 -9.06
N PHE A 22 -7.07 -0.32 -7.88
CA PHE A 22 -6.73 -1.65 -7.38
C PHE A 22 -7.99 -2.50 -7.17
N LYS A 23 -8.97 -2.01 -6.40
CA LYS A 23 -10.22 -2.74 -6.13
C LYS A 23 -10.99 -3.11 -7.41
N ASN A 24 -11.08 -2.17 -8.37
CA ASN A 24 -11.92 -2.34 -9.55
C ASN A 24 -11.29 -3.14 -10.69
N ALA A 25 -9.96 -3.22 -10.75
CA ALA A 25 -9.27 -3.77 -11.91
C ALA A 25 -8.13 -4.73 -11.58
N CYS A 26 -7.50 -4.64 -10.42
CA CYS A 26 -6.38 -5.51 -10.09
C CYS A 26 -6.84 -6.85 -9.52
N ARG A 27 -5.97 -7.85 -9.60
CA ARG A 27 -6.15 -9.13 -8.91
C ARG A 27 -6.14 -8.87 -7.40
N LYS A 28 -6.88 -9.67 -6.61
CA LYS A 28 -6.89 -9.64 -5.13
C LYS A 28 -5.57 -10.17 -4.52
N LEU A 29 -4.43 -9.65 -4.99
CA LEU A 29 -3.08 -9.99 -4.59
C LEU A 29 -2.34 -8.71 -4.21
N VAL A 30 -1.85 -8.65 -2.97
CA VAL A 30 -1.11 -7.52 -2.43
C VAL A 30 0.29 -7.97 -2.04
N GLY A 31 1.31 -7.44 -2.70
CA GLY A 31 2.70 -7.54 -2.29
C GLY A 31 3.09 -6.38 -1.39
N VAL A 32 3.79 -6.63 -0.30
CA VAL A 32 4.36 -5.60 0.58
C VAL A 32 5.89 -5.74 0.67
N ASP A 33 6.58 -4.61 0.68
CA ASP A 33 8.05 -4.57 0.81
C ASP A 33 8.50 -3.28 1.53
N GLY A 34 9.66 -3.35 2.19
CA GLY A 34 10.34 -2.24 2.83
C GLY A 34 11.75 -2.04 2.25
N CYS A 35 12.09 -0.84 1.79
CA CYS A 35 13.43 -0.53 1.28
C CYS A 35 14.08 0.69 1.94
N HIS A 36 15.41 0.66 2.08
CA HIS A 36 16.16 1.72 2.76
C HIS A 36 16.25 2.97 1.88
N LEU A 37 15.88 4.11 2.45
CA LEU A 37 16.04 5.41 1.80
C LEU A 37 17.47 5.90 1.95
N LYS A 38 18.13 6.21 0.83
CA LYS A 38 19.42 6.90 0.82
C LYS A 38 19.20 8.40 1.04
N SER A 39 18.84 8.79 2.25
CA SER A 39 18.66 10.19 2.65
C SER A 39 19.68 10.56 3.75
N LYS A 40 19.99 11.86 3.90
CA LYS A 40 20.85 12.34 5.01
C LYS A 40 20.31 11.99 6.40
N ARG A 41 19.02 11.70 6.52
CA ARG A 41 18.33 11.37 7.78
C ARG A 41 17.97 9.89 7.88
N GLY A 42 18.43 9.06 6.93
CA GLY A 42 18.01 7.65 6.83
C GLY A 42 16.52 7.51 6.49
N GLY A 43 15.90 6.47 7.01
CA GLY A 43 14.49 6.13 6.81
C GLY A 43 14.27 4.88 5.96
N GLN A 44 13.07 4.32 6.07
CA GLN A 44 12.58 3.22 5.27
C GLN A 44 11.34 3.66 4.49
N LEU A 45 11.24 3.20 3.25
CA LEU A 45 10.03 3.27 2.46
C LEU A 45 9.31 1.93 2.55
N LEU A 46 8.09 1.94 3.07
CA LEU A 46 7.16 0.80 3.03
C LEU A 46 6.24 0.96 1.84
N VAL A 47 6.02 -0.09 1.06
CA VAL A 47 5.21 -0.04 -0.16
C VAL A 47 4.28 -1.24 -0.20
N ALA A 48 3.05 -1.02 -0.64
CA ALA A 48 2.13 -2.07 -1.06
C ALA A 48 1.83 -1.93 -2.56
N VAL A 49 1.89 -3.06 -3.27
CA VAL A 49 1.65 -3.17 -4.70
C VAL A 49 0.65 -4.27 -4.99
N GLY A 50 -0.12 -4.10 -6.06
CA GLY A 50 -0.99 -5.11 -6.64
C GLY A 50 -0.47 -5.60 -7.99
N VAL A 51 -1.25 -6.48 -8.60
CA VAL A 51 -1.02 -6.94 -9.97
C VAL A 51 -2.24 -6.62 -10.82
N ASP A 52 -2.04 -5.85 -11.88
CA ASP A 52 -3.11 -5.49 -12.82
C ASP A 52 -3.49 -6.68 -13.74
N PRO A 53 -4.56 -6.58 -14.55
CA PRO A 53 -4.94 -7.65 -15.49
C PRO A 53 -3.85 -7.98 -16.53
N ASN A 54 -2.95 -7.03 -16.80
CA ASN A 54 -1.85 -7.17 -17.75
C ASN A 54 -0.57 -7.72 -17.10
N ASN A 55 -0.64 -8.19 -15.85
CA ASN A 55 0.49 -8.69 -15.06
C ASN A 55 1.57 -7.64 -14.76
N ASN A 56 1.22 -6.35 -14.80
CA ASN A 56 2.12 -5.30 -14.34
C ASN A 56 1.96 -5.07 -12.84
N ILE A 57 3.05 -4.60 -12.23
CA ILE A 57 3.05 -4.11 -10.85
C ILE A 57 2.24 -2.80 -10.80
N PHE A 58 1.21 -2.79 -9.96
CA PHE A 58 0.35 -1.63 -9.75
C PHE A 58 0.59 -1.03 -8.36
N PRO A 59 1.03 0.23 -8.23
CA PRO A 59 1.25 0.85 -6.92
C PRO A 59 -0.09 1.12 -6.21
N ILE A 60 -0.22 0.63 -4.96
CA ILE A 60 -1.41 0.86 -4.13
C ILE A 60 -1.16 2.03 -3.19
N VAL A 61 -0.13 1.91 -2.35
CA VAL A 61 0.20 2.88 -1.29
C VAL A 61 1.68 2.80 -0.92
N TYR A 62 2.23 3.89 -0.39
CA TYR A 62 3.53 3.91 0.26
C TYR A 62 3.52 4.76 1.54
N GLY A 63 4.37 4.39 2.49
CA GLY A 63 4.61 5.10 3.74
C GLY A 63 6.10 5.31 3.97
N VAL A 64 6.48 6.47 4.48
CA VAL A 64 7.87 6.76 4.85
C VAL A 64 7.97 6.71 6.37
N VAL A 65 8.84 5.85 6.88
CA VAL A 65 9.04 5.64 8.31
C VAL A 65 10.50 5.84 8.67
N GLU A 66 10.79 6.23 9.92
CA GLU A 66 12.18 6.45 10.35
C GLU A 66 12.98 5.14 10.46
N VAL A 67 12.32 4.07 10.91
CA VAL A 67 12.93 2.75 11.12
C VAL A 67 11.93 1.67 10.72
N GLU A 68 12.41 0.63 10.05
CA GLU A 68 11.63 -0.57 9.78
C GLU A 68 11.54 -1.46 11.02
N ASN A 69 10.41 -1.41 11.72
CA ASN A 69 10.13 -2.23 12.89
C ASN A 69 8.67 -2.67 12.94
N LYS A 70 8.31 -3.46 13.95
CA LYS A 70 6.95 -3.98 14.12
C LYS A 70 5.91 -2.85 14.19
N ASN A 71 6.16 -1.79 14.96
CA ASN A 71 5.22 -0.68 15.11
C ASN A 71 5.00 0.07 13.79
N SER A 72 6.06 0.27 13.00
CA SER A 72 5.93 0.92 11.69
C SER A 72 5.14 0.07 10.69
N TRP A 73 5.28 -1.26 10.75
CA TRP A 73 4.52 -2.19 9.92
C TRP A 73 3.06 -2.30 10.36
N GLU A 74 2.80 -2.39 11.68
CA GLU A 74 1.44 -2.36 12.22
C GLU A 74 0.72 -1.08 11.80
N TRP A 75 1.35 0.07 11.99
CA TRP A 75 0.81 1.35 11.54
C TRP A 75 0.52 1.35 10.03
N PHE A 76 1.46 0.91 9.18
CA PHE A 76 1.27 0.90 7.73
C PHE A 76 0.15 -0.04 7.28
N LEU A 77 0.10 -1.26 7.83
CA LEU A 77 -0.90 -2.26 7.48
C LEU A 77 -2.29 -1.91 8.00
N SER A 78 -2.41 -1.30 9.17
CA SER A 78 -3.70 -0.83 9.70
C SER A 78 -4.34 0.20 8.76
N HIS A 79 -3.56 1.18 8.29
CA HIS A 79 -4.07 2.18 7.35
C HIS A 79 -4.40 1.57 5.98
N LEU A 80 -3.54 0.67 5.46
CA LEU A 80 -3.83 -0.05 4.22
C LEU A 80 -5.15 -0.83 4.33
N TYR A 81 -5.37 -1.53 5.45
CA TYR A 81 -6.60 -2.27 5.68
C TYR A 81 -7.83 -1.34 5.75
N GLU A 82 -7.72 -0.22 6.46
CA GLU A 82 -8.79 0.78 6.54
C GLU A 82 -9.14 1.33 5.15
N ASP A 83 -8.15 1.72 4.34
CA ASP A 83 -8.40 2.22 2.98
C ASP A 83 -8.98 1.15 2.05
N LEU A 84 -8.56 -0.11 2.20
CA LEU A 84 -9.13 -1.23 1.46
C LEU A 84 -10.56 -1.55 1.91
N ARG A 85 -10.95 -1.19 3.14
CA ARG A 85 -12.29 -1.43 3.69
C ARG A 85 -13.27 -0.28 3.44
N ASP A 86 -12.84 0.97 3.58
CA ASP A 86 -13.69 2.15 3.42
C ASP A 86 -13.87 2.49 1.93
N ASN A 87 -14.98 2.04 1.33
CA ASN A 87 -15.72 2.64 0.20
C ASN A 87 -16.82 1.64 -0.21
N GLY A 88 -17.99 1.76 0.40
CA GLY A 88 -19.02 0.73 0.47
C GLY A 88 -19.60 0.18 -0.84
N GLU A 89 -20.38 -0.87 -0.60
CA GLU A 89 -21.39 -1.56 -1.42
C GLU A 89 -20.86 -2.66 -2.37
N ASP A 90 -21.42 -3.87 -2.17
CA ASP A 90 -21.37 -5.07 -3.02
C ASP A 90 -20.16 -6.02 -2.97
N ASP A 91 -19.77 -6.54 -1.79
CA ASP A 91 -19.08 -7.85 -1.79
C ASP A 91 -19.73 -8.81 -0.78
N ASP A 92 -20.41 -9.82 -1.32
CA ASP A 92 -20.91 -11.00 -0.61
C ASP A 92 -19.73 -11.60 0.16
N GLY A 93 -19.72 -11.35 1.48
CA GLY A 93 -18.55 -11.47 2.32
C GLY A 93 -17.68 -12.70 2.07
N GLN A 94 -16.58 -12.49 1.33
CA GLN A 94 -15.34 -13.25 1.41
C GLN A 94 -14.30 -12.50 0.59
N ASP A 95 -13.66 -11.52 1.21
CA ASP A 95 -12.59 -10.78 0.59
C ASP A 95 -11.32 -11.63 0.62
N ASP A 96 -11.21 -12.58 -0.32
CA ASP A 96 -10.07 -13.50 -0.49
C ASP A 96 -8.83 -12.76 -1.02
N TRP A 97 -8.35 -11.78 -0.25
CA TRP A 97 -7.08 -11.10 -0.51
C TRP A 97 -5.92 -12.01 -0.14
N THR A 98 -5.02 -12.21 -1.09
CA THR A 98 -3.73 -12.87 -0.81
C THR A 98 -2.67 -11.82 -0.57
N PHE A 99 -2.01 -11.90 0.59
CA PHE A 99 -0.87 -11.04 0.92
C PHE A 99 0.45 -11.79 0.72
N MET A 100 1.43 -11.13 0.11
CA MET A 100 2.80 -11.63 -0.04
C MET A 100 3.80 -10.64 0.56
N SER A 101 4.68 -11.15 1.41
CA SER A 101 5.79 -10.43 2.03
C SER A 101 7.11 -11.05 1.56
N ASN A 102 8.16 -10.25 1.45
CA ASN A 102 9.52 -10.75 1.22
C ASN A 102 10.28 -11.09 2.52
N LYS A 103 9.66 -10.87 3.69
CA LYS A 103 10.11 -11.30 5.01
C LYS A 103 9.22 -12.38 5.58
#